data_AF-A0A845Y7P0-F1
#
_entry.id   AF-A0A845Y7P0-F1
#
_cell.length_a   1.000
_cell.length_b   1.000
_cell.length_c   1.000
_cell.angle_alpha   90.00
_cell.angle_beta   90.00
_cell.angle_gamma   90.00
#
_symmetry.space_group_name_H-M   'P 1'
#
loop_
_entity.id
_entity.type
_entity.pdbx_description
1 polymer ?
#
loop_
_entity_poly.entity_id
_entity_poly.type
_entity_poly.pdbx_seq_one_letter_code
_entity_poly.pdbx_strand_id
1 'polypeptide(L)'
;MARIKLSAAMAFEAAKELAQEGEEINSSTLWMRCGGIGSVTTAKKWAELWQAFEEGAQVDKKLEQYRPVYETVKEGEEVDAAGDEYAEEEPIPQIVGATQDYAIQISAIVRELVEEKTRELAEASSALVEKAQQKQGQAAHQVAASKEELREAQKKIASLEADNQQLHNDLQTRQGQIQELEKQLKNAQQRHITIEEHNRELSKQLGEAEERVATLEREGEASKQELKTLNAERGKLQSQLVSVQELAQEREVSISSLERDKAIAEARAGDLVHQVEREQHHAEALETRNLELSERLTQEAAKAASAQERARQLEAQVAKFEQERLMAKEGETKSRRKVSQEKQK
;
A
#
# COMPACT_ATOMS: atom_id res chain seq x y z
N MET A 1 53.75 45.84 101.52
CA MET A 1 54.26 46.69 100.42
C MET A 1 54.90 45.95 99.23
N ALA A 2 55.40 44.72 99.36
CA ALA A 2 56.04 44.00 98.24
C ALA A 2 55.11 43.68 97.03
N ARG A 3 53.80 43.47 97.25
CA ARG A 3 52.85 43.12 96.16
C ARG A 3 52.44 44.29 95.26
N ILE A 4 52.52 45.54 95.73
CA ILE A 4 52.21 46.73 94.92
C ILE A 4 53.41 47.10 94.04
N LYS A 5 54.64 46.93 94.57
CA LYS A 5 55.90 47.17 93.84
C LYS A 5 56.04 46.24 92.62
N LEU A 6 55.70 44.95 92.77
CA LEU A 6 55.74 43.99 91.66
C LEU A 6 54.69 44.31 90.57
N SER A 7 53.53 44.87 90.94
CA SER A 7 52.44 45.12 89.99
C SER A 7 52.68 46.35 89.10
N ALA A 8 53.47 47.33 89.54
CA ALA A 8 53.78 48.52 88.75
C ALA A 8 54.79 48.23 87.63
N ALA A 9 55.88 47.52 87.95
CA ALA A 9 56.90 47.14 86.98
C ALA A 9 56.35 46.17 85.91
N MET A 10 55.55 45.18 86.31
CA MET A 10 54.91 44.27 85.35
C MET A 10 53.90 44.99 84.45
N ALA A 11 53.14 45.96 84.98
CA ALA A 11 52.22 46.76 84.18
C ALA A 11 52.95 47.65 83.17
N PHE A 12 54.11 48.19 83.53
CA PHE A 12 54.93 48.98 82.62
C PHE A 12 55.48 48.11 81.47
N GLU A 13 56.02 46.93 81.78
CA GLU A 13 56.56 46.04 80.74
C GLU A 13 55.46 45.48 79.83
N ALA A 14 54.29 45.15 80.39
CA ALA A 14 53.12 44.75 79.61
C ALA A 14 52.61 45.86 78.68
N ALA A 15 52.64 47.13 79.11
CA ALA A 15 52.27 48.26 78.24
C ALA A 15 53.25 48.41 77.08
N LYS A 16 54.56 48.26 77.35
CA LYS A 16 55.63 48.34 76.35
C LYS A 16 55.56 47.21 75.32
N GLU A 17 55.26 45.98 75.74
CA GLU A 17 55.04 44.85 74.82
C GLU A 17 53.82 45.09 73.92
N LEU A 18 52.68 45.53 74.49
CA LEU A 18 51.47 45.83 73.71
C LEU A 18 51.71 46.96 72.68
N ALA A 19 52.52 47.97 73.05
CA ALA A 19 52.93 49.03 72.14
C ALA A 19 53.76 48.50 70.95
N GLN A 20 54.67 47.55 71.21
CA GLN A 20 55.50 46.92 70.17
C GLN A 20 54.67 45.99 69.25
N GLU A 21 53.63 45.36 69.80
CA GLU A 21 52.68 44.52 69.05
C GLU A 21 51.67 45.34 68.23
N GLY A 22 51.60 46.66 68.45
CA GLY A 22 50.64 47.55 67.78
C GLY A 22 49.20 47.38 68.28
N GLU A 23 49.03 46.78 69.46
CA GLU A 23 47.73 46.60 70.11
C GLU A 23 47.31 47.84 70.90
N GLU A 24 45.99 48.07 71.01
CA GLU A 24 45.45 49.19 71.78
C GLU A 24 45.69 48.99 73.28
N ILE A 25 46.51 49.86 73.87
CA ILE A 25 46.84 49.83 75.29
C ILE A 25 45.68 50.45 76.07
N ASN A 26 44.80 49.61 76.59
CA ASN A 26 43.72 50.01 77.49
C ASN A 26 43.76 49.21 78.80
N SER A 27 42.98 49.63 79.78
CA SER A 27 43.00 49.04 81.12
C SER A 27 42.66 47.55 81.14
N SER A 28 41.89 47.06 80.16
CA SER A 28 41.48 45.66 80.08
C SER A 28 42.59 44.78 79.50
N THR A 29 43.26 45.24 78.43
CA THR A 29 44.41 44.52 77.84
C THR A 29 45.58 44.45 78.81
N LEU A 30 45.89 45.56 79.49
CA LEU A 30 46.92 45.59 80.54
C LEU A 30 46.62 44.65 81.71
N TRP A 31 45.38 44.65 82.22
CA TRP A 31 45.00 43.79 83.34
C TRP A 31 45.08 42.30 83.00
N MET A 32 44.71 41.93 81.77
CA MET A 32 44.83 40.57 81.24
C MET A 32 46.30 40.12 81.11
N ARG A 33 47.17 40.98 80.56
CA ARG A 33 48.61 40.67 80.40
C ARG A 33 49.35 40.56 81.72
N CYS A 34 48.95 41.32 82.74
CA CYS A 34 49.54 41.27 84.08
C CYS A 34 48.99 40.12 84.96
N GLY A 35 48.25 39.17 84.40
CA GLY A 35 47.72 38.01 85.13
C GLY A 35 46.66 38.37 86.19
N GLY A 36 45.94 39.48 86.01
CA GLY A 36 44.93 39.94 86.97
C GLY A 36 45.49 40.52 88.27
N ILE A 37 46.79 40.81 88.34
CA ILE A 37 47.46 41.34 89.53
C ILE A 37 47.31 42.88 89.55
N GLY A 38 46.43 43.37 90.41
CA GLY A 38 46.14 44.81 90.59
C GLY A 38 44.72 45.19 90.19
N SER A 39 44.25 46.36 90.62
CA SER A 39 42.90 46.84 90.24
C SER A 39 42.91 47.38 88.80
N VAL A 40 41.81 47.18 88.07
CA VAL A 40 41.62 47.74 86.70
C VAL A 40 41.83 49.26 86.70
N THR A 41 41.48 49.95 87.79
CA THR A 41 41.72 51.37 88.01
C THR A 41 43.20 51.73 88.10
N THR A 42 44.03 50.85 88.66
CA THR A 42 45.49 51.03 88.70
C THR A 42 46.08 50.84 87.30
N ALA A 43 45.65 49.80 86.57
CA ALA A 43 46.08 49.56 85.18
C ALA A 43 45.69 50.72 84.25
N LYS A 44 44.50 51.29 84.44
CA LYS A 44 44.03 52.46 83.69
C LYS A 44 44.93 53.69 83.89
N LYS A 45 45.32 53.99 85.14
CA LYS A 45 46.22 55.11 85.45
C LYS A 45 47.61 54.95 84.82
N TRP A 46 48.12 53.72 84.76
CA TRP A 46 49.42 53.45 84.11
C TRP A 46 49.33 53.57 82.59
N ALA A 47 48.25 53.12 81.96
CA ALA A 47 48.00 53.34 80.54
C ALA A 47 47.95 54.83 80.19
N GLU A 48 47.23 55.62 81.00
CA GLU A 48 47.11 57.08 80.82
C GLU A 48 48.47 57.80 80.99
N LEU A 49 49.31 57.38 81.94
CA LEU A 49 50.65 57.94 82.15
C LEU A 49 51.61 57.60 81.00
N TRP A 50 51.56 56.37 80.48
CA TRP A 50 52.39 55.98 79.34
C TRP A 50 52.03 56.76 78.07
N GLN A 51 50.73 56.85 77.77
CA GLN A 51 50.23 57.59 76.61
C GLN A 51 50.57 59.09 76.69
N ALA A 52 50.46 59.65 77.90
CA ALA A 52 50.85 61.03 78.20
C ALA A 52 52.34 61.31 77.95
N PHE A 53 53.24 60.44 78.42
CA PHE A 53 54.67 60.74 78.45
C PHE A 53 55.46 60.22 77.25
N GLU A 54 55.03 59.16 76.55
CA GLU A 54 55.71 58.65 75.35
C GLU A 54 55.10 59.16 74.04
N GLU A 55 53.76 59.35 73.97
CA GLU A 55 53.08 59.80 72.75
C GLU A 55 52.89 61.33 72.70
N GLY A 56 53.31 62.06 73.73
CA GLY A 56 53.25 63.52 73.79
C GLY A 56 51.86 64.10 74.00
N ALA A 57 50.92 63.31 74.54
CA ALA A 57 49.57 63.76 74.84
C ALA A 57 49.52 64.74 76.03
N GLN A 58 48.59 65.69 76.00
CA GLN A 58 48.44 66.71 77.03
C GLN A 58 47.92 66.10 78.34
N VAL A 59 48.69 66.20 79.43
CA VAL A 59 48.44 65.50 80.69
C VAL A 59 47.57 66.34 81.64
N ASP A 60 46.63 65.69 82.34
CA ASP A 60 45.89 66.32 83.44
C ASP A 60 46.85 66.65 84.59
N LYS A 61 46.75 67.85 85.17
CA LYS A 61 47.66 68.38 86.19
C LYS A 61 47.78 67.50 87.45
N LYS A 62 46.78 66.63 87.68
CA LYS A 62 46.77 65.62 88.76
C LYS A 62 47.61 64.39 88.47
N LEU A 63 47.99 64.14 87.22
CA LEU A 63 48.85 63.03 86.82
C LEU A 63 50.33 63.45 86.76
N GLU A 64 50.62 64.75 86.60
CA GLU A 64 51.97 65.32 86.66
C GLU A 64 52.73 64.99 87.97
N GLN A 65 52.01 64.87 89.09
CA GLN A 65 52.60 64.49 90.39
C GLN A 65 53.19 63.08 90.42
N TYR A 66 52.82 62.23 89.47
CA TYR A 66 53.32 60.87 89.32
C TYR A 66 54.46 60.76 88.30
N ARG A 67 54.83 61.85 87.61
CA ARG A 67 55.97 61.90 86.69
C ARG A 67 57.28 61.40 87.33
N PRO A 68 57.64 61.78 88.58
CA PRO A 68 58.87 61.30 89.20
C PRO A 68 58.87 59.78 89.43
N VAL A 69 57.71 59.20 89.76
CA VAL A 69 57.53 57.76 89.99
C VAL A 69 57.53 56.99 88.65
N TYR A 70 56.96 57.58 87.60
CA TYR A 70 57.01 57.02 86.25
C TYR A 70 58.45 57.00 85.71
N GLU A 71 59.20 58.09 85.86
CA GLU A 71 60.60 58.18 85.41
C GLU A 71 61.51 57.21 86.18
N THR A 72 61.34 57.05 87.50
CA THR A 72 62.11 56.06 88.29
C THR A 72 61.80 54.61 87.90
N VAL A 73 60.52 54.27 87.67
CA VAL A 73 60.13 52.93 87.20
C VAL A 73 60.61 52.66 85.76
N LYS A 74 60.63 53.69 84.89
CA LYS A 74 61.16 53.62 83.52
C LYS A 74 62.67 53.38 83.49
N GLU A 75 63.41 53.98 84.41
CA GLU A 75 64.88 53.84 84.52
C GLU A 75 65.30 52.55 85.27
N GLY A 76 64.34 51.80 85.82
CA GLY A 76 64.60 50.51 86.48
C GLY A 76 65.13 50.63 87.91
N GLU A 77 64.97 51.80 88.55
CA GLU A 77 65.42 52.05 89.92
C GLU A 77 64.30 51.80 90.96
N GLU A 78 64.64 51.22 92.11
CA GLU A 78 63.68 50.87 93.17
C GLU A 78 63.06 52.11 93.84
N VAL A 79 61.73 52.21 93.82
CA VAL A 79 60.98 53.28 94.48
C VAL A 79 60.54 52.85 95.89
N ASP A 80 61.10 53.48 96.92
CA ASP A 80 60.67 53.35 98.31
C ASP A 80 59.50 54.30 98.63
N ALA A 81 58.29 53.74 98.59
CA ALA A 81 57.10 54.42 99.08
C ALA A 81 56.91 54.14 100.58
N ALA A 82 56.88 55.25 101.32
CA ALA A 82 56.84 55.38 102.76
C ALA A 82 55.73 54.60 103.49
N GLY A 83 56.16 54.08 104.65
CA GLY A 83 55.45 53.71 105.88
C GLY A 83 53.93 53.82 105.96
N ASP A 84 53.32 52.73 106.45
CA ASP A 84 52.58 52.81 107.71
C ASP A 84 52.52 51.42 108.37
N GLU A 85 53.07 51.37 109.56
CA GLU A 85 53.35 50.23 110.42
C GLU A 85 52.26 50.23 111.51
N TYR A 86 51.29 49.31 111.45
CA TYR A 86 50.34 49.14 112.55
C TYR A 86 50.85 48.06 113.50
N ALA A 87 51.26 48.53 114.67
CA ALA A 87 51.75 47.79 115.80
C ALA A 87 50.74 46.76 116.33
N GLU A 88 51.25 45.58 116.69
CA GLU A 88 50.57 44.62 117.55
C GLU A 88 50.46 45.20 118.96
N GLU A 89 49.24 45.43 119.46
CA GLU A 89 48.99 45.72 120.87
C GLU A 89 48.44 44.45 121.56
N GLU A 90 49.15 44.02 122.59
CA GLU A 90 48.76 42.98 123.55
C GLU A 90 47.57 43.42 124.44
N PRO A 91 46.78 42.46 124.98
CA PRO A 91 45.42 42.70 125.44
C PRO A 91 45.30 43.28 126.86
N ILE A 92 44.35 44.21 127.05
CA ILE A 92 43.96 44.76 128.36
C ILE A 92 42.88 43.87 129.01
N PRO A 93 43.12 43.27 130.19
CA PRO A 93 42.21 42.32 130.83
C PRO A 93 41.20 43.02 131.74
N GLN A 94 40.03 43.43 131.23
CA GLN A 94 38.88 43.75 132.10
C GLN A 94 37.49 43.83 131.44
N ILE A 95 37.25 43.11 130.33
CA ILE A 95 35.89 43.03 129.74
C ILE A 95 35.62 41.59 129.25
N VAL A 96 35.76 40.57 130.10
CA VAL A 96 35.54 39.16 129.70
C VAL A 96 34.05 38.80 129.62
N GLY A 97 33.16 39.45 130.38
CA GLY A 97 31.72 39.14 130.37
C GLY A 97 30.98 39.64 129.12
N ALA A 98 31.13 40.92 128.78
CA ALA A 98 30.41 41.50 127.64
C ALA A 98 30.94 40.98 126.29
N THR A 99 32.25 40.73 126.18
CA THR A 99 32.87 40.27 124.92
C THR A 99 32.51 38.83 124.58
N GLN A 100 32.22 38.00 125.59
CA GLN A 100 31.77 36.63 125.41
C GLN A 100 30.29 36.57 125.01
N ASP A 101 29.45 37.45 125.57
CA ASP A 101 28.07 37.62 125.14
C ASP A 101 27.97 38.21 123.73
N TYR A 102 28.79 39.21 123.39
CA TYR A 102 28.90 39.73 122.03
C TYR A 102 29.46 38.67 121.05
N ALA A 103 30.43 37.85 121.43
CA ALA A 103 30.91 36.76 120.60
C ALA A 103 29.85 35.68 120.36
N ILE A 104 29.01 35.37 121.36
CA ILE A 104 27.86 34.46 121.21
C ILE A 104 26.79 35.09 120.30
N GLN A 105 26.47 36.37 120.49
CA GLN A 105 25.51 37.09 119.63
C GLN A 105 26.01 37.23 118.19
N ILE A 106 27.27 37.59 117.97
CA ILE A 106 27.89 37.66 116.64
C ILE A 106 27.93 36.27 116.02
N SER A 107 28.26 35.22 116.77
CA SER A 107 28.23 33.84 116.25
C SER A 107 26.81 33.39 115.90
N ALA A 108 25.79 33.83 116.65
CA ALA A 108 24.39 33.58 116.35
C ALA A 108 23.94 34.32 115.09
N ILE A 109 24.27 35.61 114.96
CA ILE A 109 23.97 36.43 113.77
C ILE A 109 24.70 35.89 112.53
N VAL A 110 25.97 35.52 112.66
CA VAL A 110 26.75 34.91 111.57
C VAL A 110 26.17 33.55 111.20
N ARG A 111 25.74 32.75 112.18
CA ARG A 111 25.07 31.47 111.92
C ARG A 111 23.74 31.69 111.19
N GLU A 112 22.89 32.61 111.65
CA GLU A 112 21.63 32.95 110.99
C GLU A 112 21.87 33.49 109.58
N LEU A 113 22.85 34.38 109.38
CA LEU A 113 23.21 34.91 108.07
C LEU A 113 23.77 33.82 107.15
N VAL A 114 24.59 32.90 107.68
CA VAL A 114 25.08 31.76 106.92
C VAL A 114 23.92 30.84 106.57
N GLU A 115 23.03 30.50 107.49
CA GLU A 115 21.84 29.68 107.24
C GLU A 115 20.90 30.33 106.21
N GLU A 116 20.69 31.65 106.30
CA GLU A 116 19.91 32.44 105.35
C GLU A 116 20.57 32.45 103.97
N LYS A 117 21.86 32.76 103.86
CA LYS A 117 22.59 32.74 102.59
C LYS A 117 22.69 31.35 101.99
N THR A 118 22.80 30.32 102.82
CA THR A 118 22.81 28.92 102.37
C THR A 118 21.43 28.51 101.86
N ARG A 119 20.34 28.97 102.52
CA ARG A 119 18.96 28.77 102.05
C ARG A 119 18.69 29.51 100.73
N GLU A 120 19.06 30.79 100.62
CA GLU A 120 18.94 31.57 99.38
C GLU A 120 19.72 30.91 98.23
N LEU A 121 20.95 30.44 98.48
CA LEU A 121 21.77 29.76 97.49
C LEU A 121 21.14 28.42 97.08
N ALA A 122 20.57 27.66 98.03
CA ALA A 122 19.89 26.40 97.76
C ALA A 122 18.61 26.62 96.93
N GLU A 123 17.82 27.65 97.23
CA GLU A 123 16.62 28.04 96.48
C GLU A 123 16.97 28.52 95.06
N ALA A 124 17.99 29.38 94.92
CA ALA A 124 18.47 29.84 93.62
C ALA A 124 19.04 28.69 92.77
N SER A 125 19.80 27.77 93.40
CA SER A 125 20.31 26.57 92.75
C SER A 125 19.17 25.64 92.31
N SER A 126 18.19 25.40 93.18
CA SER A 126 16.99 24.61 92.86
C SER A 126 16.20 25.22 91.69
N ALA A 127 15.99 26.54 91.68
CA ALA A 127 15.31 27.23 90.59
C ALA A 127 16.09 27.18 89.25
N LEU A 128 17.42 27.25 89.30
CA LEU A 128 18.26 27.08 88.11
C LEU A 128 18.22 25.64 87.57
N VAL A 129 18.25 24.64 88.46
CA VAL A 129 18.11 23.22 88.10
C VAL A 129 16.74 22.96 87.49
N GLU A 130 15.67 23.50 88.07
CA GLU A 130 14.31 23.35 87.55
C GLU A 130 14.16 24.03 86.18
N LYS A 131 14.71 25.24 86.00
CA LYS A 131 14.74 25.94 84.70
C LYS A 131 15.56 25.19 83.65
N ALA A 132 16.69 24.58 84.05
CA ALA A 132 17.51 23.75 83.17
C ALA A 132 16.77 22.47 82.78
N GLN A 133 16.09 21.81 83.72
CA GLN A 133 15.26 20.62 83.47
C GLN A 133 14.07 20.95 82.56
N GLN A 134 13.39 22.09 82.75
CA GLN A 134 12.33 22.54 81.85
C GLN A 134 12.86 22.78 80.43
N LYS A 135 13.99 23.49 80.28
CA LYS A 135 14.62 23.71 78.96
C LYS A 135 15.04 22.41 78.31
N GLN A 136 15.58 21.46 79.09
CA GLN A 136 15.95 20.14 78.61
C GLN A 136 14.72 19.34 78.16
N GLY A 137 13.61 19.40 78.91
CA GLY A 137 12.34 18.78 78.54
C GLY A 137 11.73 19.37 77.27
N GLN A 138 11.76 20.70 77.12
CA GLN A 138 11.31 21.40 75.91
C GLN A 138 12.17 21.04 74.70
N ALA A 139 13.50 21.01 74.85
CA ALA A 139 14.42 20.60 73.80
C ALA A 139 14.21 19.12 73.42
N ALA A 140 14.00 18.24 74.39
CA ALA A 140 13.70 16.83 74.15
C ALA A 140 12.38 16.66 73.39
N HIS A 141 11.34 17.43 73.73
CA HIS A 141 10.08 17.44 72.98
C HIS A 141 10.23 17.97 71.55
N GLN A 142 10.98 19.05 71.33
CA GLN A 142 11.25 19.56 69.97
C GLN A 142 12.04 18.55 69.13
N VAL A 143 13.05 17.89 69.71
CA VAL A 143 13.81 16.85 69.02
C VAL A 143 12.93 15.65 68.70
N ALA A 144 12.04 15.25 69.61
CA ALA A 144 11.09 14.17 69.36
C ALA A 144 10.11 14.52 68.23
N ALA A 145 9.54 15.74 68.25
CA ALA A 145 8.66 16.23 67.18
C ALA A 145 9.37 16.28 65.82
N SER A 146 10.58 16.86 65.78
CA SER A 146 11.38 16.94 64.55
C SER A 146 11.75 15.55 64.00
N LYS A 147 12.01 14.57 64.88
CA LYS A 147 12.27 13.18 64.47
C LYS A 147 11.03 12.54 63.85
N GLU A 148 9.84 12.82 64.38
CA GLU A 148 8.61 12.28 63.80
C GLU A 148 8.30 12.94 62.46
N GLU A 149 8.42 14.27 62.35
CA GLU A 149 8.29 14.99 61.08
C GLU A 149 9.26 14.48 60.01
N LEU A 150 10.52 14.23 60.39
CA LEU A 150 11.53 13.65 59.50
C LEU A 150 11.12 12.24 59.05
N ARG A 151 10.58 11.43 59.97
CA ARG A 151 10.11 10.07 59.66
C ARG A 151 8.91 10.09 58.69
N GLU A 152 7.97 11.01 58.89
CA GLU A 152 6.83 11.21 57.98
C GLU A 152 7.28 11.71 56.60
N ALA A 153 8.20 12.68 56.57
CA ALA A 153 8.77 13.18 55.32
C ALA A 153 9.50 12.07 54.55
N GLN A 154 10.28 11.23 55.24
CA GLN A 154 10.95 10.07 54.64
C GLN A 154 9.95 9.06 54.05
N LYS A 155 8.87 8.75 54.78
CA LYS A 155 7.80 7.88 54.24
C LYS A 155 7.17 8.50 52.99
N LYS A 156 6.92 9.80 53.00
CA LYS A 156 6.34 10.52 51.85
C LYS A 156 7.27 10.52 50.64
N ILE A 157 8.57 10.75 50.86
CA ILE A 157 9.58 10.66 49.79
C ILE A 157 9.61 9.26 49.19
N ALA A 158 9.68 8.21 50.03
CA ALA A 158 9.69 6.83 49.55
C ALA A 158 8.42 6.49 48.74
N SER A 159 7.25 6.98 49.16
CA SER A 159 6.00 6.84 48.39
C SER A 159 6.07 7.54 47.04
N LEU A 160 6.57 8.79 47.00
CA LEU A 160 6.67 9.56 45.76
C LEU A 160 7.71 8.99 44.80
N GLU A 161 8.80 8.40 45.31
CA GLU A 161 9.79 7.69 44.51
C GLU A 161 9.18 6.44 43.87
N ALA A 162 8.41 5.66 44.65
CA ALA A 162 7.68 4.50 44.14
C ALA A 162 6.66 4.89 43.06
N ASP A 163 5.88 5.94 43.29
CA ASP A 163 4.90 6.47 42.33
C ASP A 163 5.59 6.95 41.04
N ASN A 164 6.70 7.68 41.15
CA ASN A 164 7.48 8.12 39.98
C ASN A 164 8.05 6.94 39.19
N GLN A 165 8.58 5.93 39.88
CA GLN A 165 9.09 4.72 39.23
C GLN A 165 7.97 4.00 38.46
N GLN A 166 6.78 3.90 39.05
CA GLN A 166 5.62 3.32 38.41
C GLN A 166 5.18 4.12 37.18
N LEU A 167 5.06 5.45 37.31
CA LEU A 167 4.71 6.33 36.18
C LEU A 167 5.73 6.25 35.05
N HIS A 168 7.02 6.13 35.36
CA HIS A 168 8.07 5.96 34.37
C HIS A 168 7.90 4.65 33.58
N ASN A 169 7.65 3.55 34.29
CA ASN A 169 7.40 2.24 33.66
C ASN A 169 6.14 2.25 32.79
N ASP A 170 5.07 2.91 33.26
CA ASP A 170 3.81 3.06 32.52
C ASP A 170 4.01 3.88 31.24
N LEU A 171 4.78 4.98 31.32
CA LEU A 171 5.13 5.80 30.15
C LEU A 171 5.93 5.02 29.12
N GLN A 172 6.93 4.26 29.56
CA GLN A 172 7.75 3.42 28.68
C GLN A 172 6.89 2.34 28.00
N THR A 173 5.98 1.71 28.75
CA THR A 173 5.05 0.71 28.22
C THR A 173 4.13 1.31 27.16
N ARG A 174 3.55 2.49 27.45
CA ARG A 174 2.67 3.19 26.50
C ARG A 174 3.42 3.65 25.25
N GLN A 175 4.66 4.10 25.37
CA GLN A 175 5.49 4.43 24.20
C GLN A 175 5.73 3.21 23.32
N GLY A 176 6.00 2.04 23.90
CA GLY A 176 6.13 0.79 23.15
C GLY A 176 4.83 0.42 22.41
N GLN A 177 3.68 0.56 23.07
CA GLN A 177 2.37 0.33 22.45
C GLN A 177 2.09 1.29 21.28
N ILE A 178 2.42 2.58 21.43
CA ILE A 178 2.27 3.58 20.37
C ILE A 178 3.12 3.21 19.14
N GLN A 179 4.39 2.85 19.34
CA GLN A 179 5.28 2.47 18.24
C GLN A 179 4.78 1.22 17.48
N GLU A 180 4.23 0.23 18.20
CA GLU A 180 3.65 -0.95 17.55
C GLU A 180 2.37 -0.61 16.78
N LEU A 181 1.50 0.25 17.33
CA LEU A 181 0.30 0.73 16.63
C LEU A 181 0.66 1.52 15.38
N GLU A 182 1.69 2.38 15.42
CA GLU A 182 2.19 3.12 14.26
C GLU A 182 2.68 2.17 13.16
N LYS A 183 3.41 1.12 13.53
CA LYS A 183 3.86 0.08 12.60
C LYS A 183 2.69 -0.67 11.98
N GLN A 184 1.69 -1.04 12.79
CA GLN A 184 0.48 -1.71 12.29
C GLN A 184 -0.31 -0.81 11.34
N LEU A 185 -0.44 0.48 11.67
CA LEU A 185 -1.11 1.47 10.82
C LEU A 185 -0.40 1.60 9.47
N LYS A 186 0.93 1.73 9.46
CA LYS A 186 1.73 1.80 8.23
C LYS A 186 1.56 0.54 7.37
N ASN A 187 1.56 -0.63 7.99
CA ASN A 187 1.32 -1.90 7.29
C ASN A 187 -0.10 -1.98 6.71
N ALA A 188 -1.11 -1.52 7.45
CA ALA A 188 -2.49 -1.47 6.98
C ALA A 188 -2.67 -0.51 5.80
N GLN A 189 -2.04 0.67 5.86
CA GLN A 189 -2.02 1.64 4.75
C GLN A 189 -1.36 1.04 3.50
N GLN A 190 -0.24 0.35 3.64
CA GLN A 190 0.42 -0.29 2.51
C GLN A 190 -0.46 -1.38 1.88
N ARG A 191 -1.12 -2.20 2.70
CA ARG A 191 -2.07 -3.22 2.21
C ARG A 191 -3.25 -2.58 1.49
N HIS A 192 -3.77 -1.47 2.00
CA HIS A 192 -4.86 -0.74 1.36
C HIS A 192 -4.48 -0.28 -0.05
N ILE A 193 -3.30 0.34 -0.22
CA ILE A 193 -2.79 0.77 -1.52
C ILE A 193 -2.70 -0.42 -2.49
N THR A 194 -2.13 -1.54 -2.05
CA THR A 194 -2.03 -2.75 -2.87
C THR A 194 -3.41 -3.31 -3.27
N ILE A 195 -4.39 -3.28 -2.36
CA ILE A 195 -5.76 -3.72 -2.66
C ILE A 195 -6.41 -2.77 -3.67
N GLU A 196 -6.24 -1.47 -3.55
CA GLU A 196 -6.77 -0.49 -4.51
C GLU A 196 -6.17 -0.67 -5.91
N GLU A 197 -4.85 -0.90 -6.00
CA GLU A 197 -4.18 -1.21 -7.26
C GLU A 197 -4.72 -2.49 -7.89
N HIS A 198 -4.89 -3.55 -7.10
CA HIS A 198 -5.46 -4.81 -7.58
C HIS A 198 -6.91 -4.65 -8.05
N ASN A 199 -7.73 -3.89 -7.32
CA ASN A 199 -9.11 -3.60 -7.71
C ASN A 199 -9.19 -2.79 -9.02
N ARG A 200 -8.27 -1.84 -9.25
CA ARG A 200 -8.18 -1.11 -10.52
C ARG A 200 -7.84 -2.05 -11.68
N GLU A 201 -6.89 -2.96 -11.48
CA GLU A 201 -6.53 -3.94 -12.50
C GLU A 201 -7.68 -4.90 -12.81
N LEU A 202 -8.37 -5.41 -11.78
CA LEU A 202 -9.56 -6.25 -11.96
C LEU A 202 -10.67 -5.51 -12.71
N SER A 203 -10.89 -4.22 -12.41
CA SER A 203 -11.88 -3.39 -13.10
C SER A 203 -11.53 -3.21 -14.58
N LYS A 204 -10.24 -3.05 -14.89
CA LYS A 204 -9.76 -2.97 -16.28
C LYS A 204 -9.98 -4.30 -17.01
N GLN A 205 -9.59 -5.43 -16.41
CA GLN A 205 -9.79 -6.75 -16.99
C GLN A 205 -11.26 -7.07 -17.23
N LEU A 206 -12.14 -6.65 -16.31
CA LEU A 206 -13.58 -6.78 -16.48
C LEU A 206 -14.07 -5.98 -17.70
N GLY A 207 -13.64 -4.73 -17.86
CA GLY A 207 -14.00 -3.91 -19.02
C GLY A 207 -13.53 -4.52 -20.35
N GLU A 208 -12.30 -5.04 -20.41
CA GLU A 208 -11.79 -5.74 -21.59
C GLU A 208 -12.58 -7.03 -21.90
N ALA A 209 -12.98 -7.77 -20.87
CA ALA A 209 -13.81 -8.97 -21.04
C ALA A 209 -15.21 -8.62 -21.57
N GLU A 210 -15.85 -7.57 -21.04
CA GLU A 210 -17.15 -7.08 -21.51
C GLU A 210 -17.11 -6.65 -22.99
N GLU A 211 -16.06 -5.92 -23.40
CA GLU A 211 -15.89 -5.51 -24.79
C GLU A 211 -15.69 -6.74 -25.72
N ARG A 212 -14.94 -7.74 -25.26
CA ARG A 212 -14.73 -8.98 -26.01
C ARG A 212 -16.03 -9.79 -26.16
N VAL A 213 -16.85 -9.87 -25.11
CA VAL A 213 -18.18 -10.51 -25.18
C VAL A 213 -19.05 -9.77 -26.19
N ALA A 214 -19.14 -8.45 -26.12
CA ALA A 214 -19.93 -7.66 -27.07
C ALA A 214 -19.47 -7.85 -28.52
N THR A 215 -18.17 -8.03 -28.75
CA THR A 215 -17.62 -8.33 -30.08
C THR A 215 -18.04 -9.72 -30.57
N LEU A 216 -17.90 -10.74 -29.72
CA LEU A 216 -18.30 -12.11 -30.04
C LEU A 216 -19.81 -12.22 -30.30
N GLU A 217 -20.64 -11.47 -29.58
CA GLU A 217 -22.08 -11.43 -29.84
C GLU A 217 -22.42 -10.85 -31.22
N ARG A 218 -21.73 -9.78 -31.64
CA ARG A 218 -21.90 -9.19 -32.99
C ARG A 218 -21.46 -10.16 -34.07
N GLU A 219 -20.31 -10.81 -33.91
CA GLU A 219 -19.80 -11.83 -34.83
C GLU A 219 -20.75 -13.04 -34.92
N GLY A 220 -21.30 -13.46 -33.79
CA GLY A 220 -22.30 -14.53 -33.71
C GLY A 220 -23.57 -14.20 -34.47
N GLU A 221 -24.12 -12.99 -34.31
CA GLU A 221 -25.31 -12.58 -35.05
C GLU A 221 -25.03 -12.41 -36.54
N ALA A 222 -23.86 -11.87 -36.91
CA ALA A 222 -23.44 -11.79 -38.32
C ALA A 222 -23.37 -13.18 -38.97
N SER A 223 -22.73 -14.15 -38.30
CA SER A 223 -22.63 -15.54 -38.76
C SER A 223 -24.00 -16.19 -38.90
N LYS A 224 -24.93 -15.90 -37.99
CA LYS A 224 -26.31 -16.40 -38.04
C LYS A 224 -27.09 -15.84 -39.24
N GLN A 225 -26.89 -14.58 -39.60
CA GLN A 225 -27.51 -13.98 -40.78
C GLN A 225 -26.92 -14.54 -42.08
N GLU A 226 -25.60 -14.77 -42.12
CA GLU A 226 -24.94 -15.44 -43.23
C GLU A 226 -25.48 -16.85 -43.45
N LEU A 227 -25.61 -17.65 -42.37
CA LEU A 227 -26.20 -18.99 -42.43
C LEU A 227 -27.65 -18.98 -42.94
N LYS A 228 -28.47 -18.00 -42.55
CA LYS A 228 -29.83 -17.85 -43.09
C LYS A 228 -29.80 -17.61 -44.61
N THR A 229 -28.90 -16.76 -45.07
CA THR A 229 -28.75 -16.42 -46.49
C THR A 229 -28.31 -17.64 -47.29
N LEU A 230 -27.25 -18.32 -46.86
CA LEU A 230 -26.77 -19.55 -47.50
C LEU A 230 -27.84 -20.65 -47.51
N ASN A 231 -28.64 -20.77 -46.45
CA ASN A 231 -29.70 -21.77 -46.40
C ASN A 231 -30.85 -21.44 -47.37
N ALA A 232 -31.19 -20.16 -47.55
CA ALA A 232 -32.15 -19.71 -48.56
C ALA A 232 -31.64 -19.97 -49.99
N GLU A 233 -30.37 -19.68 -50.27
CA GLU A 233 -29.73 -20.00 -51.54
C GLU A 233 -29.73 -21.50 -51.82
N ARG A 234 -29.38 -22.31 -50.82
CA ARG A 234 -29.46 -23.78 -50.91
C ARG A 234 -30.87 -24.25 -51.27
N GLY A 235 -31.90 -23.69 -50.63
CA GLY A 235 -33.29 -24.00 -50.95
C GLY A 235 -33.63 -23.68 -52.41
N LYS A 236 -33.21 -22.51 -52.91
CA LYS A 236 -33.41 -22.11 -54.31
C LYS A 236 -32.71 -23.06 -55.28
N LEU A 237 -31.45 -23.41 -55.03
CA LEU A 237 -30.69 -24.35 -55.85
C LEU A 237 -31.33 -25.75 -55.84
N GLN A 238 -31.86 -26.19 -54.70
CA GLN A 238 -32.55 -27.47 -54.59
C GLN A 238 -33.82 -27.51 -55.45
N SER A 239 -34.63 -26.44 -55.43
CA SER A 239 -35.80 -26.34 -56.32
C SER A 239 -35.42 -26.31 -57.79
N GLN A 240 -34.34 -25.60 -58.15
CA GLN A 240 -33.83 -25.58 -59.53
C GLN A 240 -33.36 -26.97 -59.98
N LEU A 241 -32.68 -27.72 -59.10
CA LEU A 241 -32.24 -29.07 -59.39
C LEU A 241 -33.41 -30.01 -59.69
N VAL A 242 -34.49 -29.94 -58.90
CA VAL A 242 -35.70 -30.72 -59.13
C VAL A 242 -36.33 -30.38 -60.48
N SER A 243 -36.46 -29.09 -60.81
CA SER A 243 -37.00 -28.67 -62.10
C SER A 243 -36.16 -29.15 -63.29
N VAL A 244 -34.83 -29.13 -63.17
CA VAL A 244 -33.93 -29.68 -64.20
C VAL A 244 -34.09 -31.20 -64.33
N GLN A 245 -34.28 -31.93 -63.22
CA GLN A 245 -34.54 -33.37 -63.24
C GLN A 245 -35.86 -33.70 -63.94
N GLU A 246 -36.93 -32.96 -63.68
CA GLU A 246 -38.23 -33.13 -64.35
C GLU A 246 -38.10 -32.90 -65.87
N LEU A 247 -37.45 -31.80 -66.27
CA LEU A 247 -37.18 -31.52 -67.69
C LEU A 247 -36.34 -32.62 -68.34
N ALA A 248 -35.34 -33.16 -67.64
CA ALA A 248 -34.54 -34.26 -68.16
C ALA A 248 -35.38 -35.53 -68.40
N GLN A 249 -36.27 -35.88 -67.47
CA GLN A 249 -37.18 -37.01 -67.62
C GLN A 249 -38.16 -36.80 -68.79
N GLU A 250 -38.74 -35.61 -68.94
CA GLU A 250 -39.62 -35.29 -70.08
C GLU A 250 -38.89 -35.45 -71.42
N ARG A 251 -37.62 -35.00 -71.48
CA ARG A 251 -36.79 -35.15 -72.67
C ARG A 251 -36.45 -36.61 -72.96
N GLU A 252 -36.17 -37.41 -71.94
CA GLU A 252 -35.91 -38.85 -72.09
C GLU A 252 -37.13 -39.60 -72.65
N VAL A 253 -38.33 -39.30 -72.15
CA VAL A 253 -39.59 -39.84 -72.69
C VAL A 253 -39.81 -39.40 -74.13
N SER A 254 -39.55 -38.12 -74.44
CA SER A 254 -39.69 -37.57 -75.80
C SER A 254 -38.74 -38.25 -76.79
N ILE A 255 -37.47 -38.46 -76.41
CA ILE A 255 -36.47 -39.18 -77.22
C ILE A 255 -36.95 -40.62 -77.48
N SER A 256 -37.38 -41.34 -76.43
CA SER A 256 -37.92 -42.69 -76.58
C SER A 256 -39.11 -42.76 -77.54
N SER A 257 -39.97 -41.74 -77.56
CA SER A 257 -41.07 -41.66 -78.53
C SER A 257 -40.56 -41.47 -79.95
N LEU A 258 -39.65 -40.52 -80.15
CA LEU A 258 -39.08 -40.24 -81.47
C LEU A 258 -38.30 -41.43 -82.03
N GLU A 259 -37.59 -42.18 -81.19
CA GLU A 259 -36.91 -43.41 -81.59
C GLU A 259 -37.88 -44.49 -82.09
N ARG A 260 -39.06 -44.62 -81.45
CA ARG A 260 -40.12 -45.51 -81.95
C ARG A 260 -40.68 -45.02 -83.28
N ASP A 261 -41.00 -43.74 -83.40
CA ASP A 261 -41.52 -43.16 -84.64
C ASP A 261 -40.53 -43.32 -85.80
N LYS A 262 -39.23 -43.11 -85.52
CA LYS A 262 -38.15 -43.37 -86.47
C LYS A 262 -38.14 -44.83 -86.91
N ALA A 263 -38.20 -45.80 -85.97
CA ALA A 263 -38.21 -47.22 -86.31
C ALA A 263 -39.42 -47.61 -87.18
N ILE A 264 -40.61 -47.05 -86.89
CA ILE A 264 -41.82 -47.25 -87.70
C ILE A 264 -41.63 -46.67 -89.10
N ALA A 265 -41.08 -45.46 -89.21
CA ALA A 265 -40.81 -44.81 -90.49
C ALA A 265 -39.79 -45.59 -91.33
N GLU A 266 -38.71 -46.08 -90.71
CA GLU A 266 -37.69 -46.93 -91.36
C GLU A 266 -38.29 -48.24 -91.87
N ALA A 267 -39.12 -48.92 -91.06
CA ALA A 267 -39.82 -50.14 -91.49
C ALA A 267 -40.73 -49.88 -92.69
N ARG A 268 -41.53 -48.81 -92.65
CA ARG A 268 -42.41 -48.42 -93.76
C ARG A 268 -41.64 -48.05 -95.03
N ALA A 269 -40.50 -47.38 -94.89
CA ALA A 269 -39.62 -47.07 -96.01
C ALA A 269 -39.10 -48.36 -96.67
N GLY A 270 -38.69 -49.36 -95.87
CA GLY A 270 -38.31 -50.68 -96.37
C GLY A 270 -39.44 -51.38 -97.14
N ASP A 271 -40.66 -51.39 -96.60
CA ASP A 271 -41.83 -51.98 -97.26
C ASP A 271 -42.13 -51.30 -98.61
N LEU A 272 -42.04 -49.97 -98.67
CA LEU A 272 -42.24 -49.19 -99.89
C LEU A 272 -41.15 -49.47 -100.94
N VAL A 273 -39.89 -49.59 -100.53
CA VAL A 273 -38.80 -49.98 -101.43
C VAL A 273 -39.09 -51.34 -102.06
N HIS A 274 -39.46 -52.34 -101.25
CA HIS A 274 -39.85 -53.66 -101.78
C HIS A 274 -41.11 -53.64 -102.64
N GLN A 275 -42.06 -52.74 -102.38
CA GLN A 275 -43.20 -52.54 -103.26
C GLN A 275 -42.76 -51.96 -104.61
N VAL A 276 -41.92 -50.93 -104.62
CA VAL A 276 -41.39 -50.32 -105.84
C VAL A 276 -40.59 -51.34 -106.65
N GLU A 277 -39.73 -52.14 -106.03
CA GLU A 277 -38.98 -53.23 -106.70
C GLU A 277 -39.92 -54.24 -107.36
N ARG A 278 -41.00 -54.64 -106.67
CA ARG A 278 -42.02 -55.54 -107.24
C ARG A 278 -42.76 -54.91 -108.41
N GLU A 279 -43.14 -53.64 -108.30
CA GLU A 279 -43.83 -52.91 -109.37
C GLU A 279 -42.92 -52.70 -110.58
N GLN A 280 -41.63 -52.43 -110.36
CA GLN A 280 -40.62 -52.35 -111.42
C GLN A 280 -40.47 -53.68 -112.17
N HIS A 281 -40.26 -54.79 -111.45
CA HIS A 281 -40.20 -56.11 -112.08
C HIS A 281 -41.49 -56.48 -112.82
N HIS A 282 -42.65 -56.09 -112.28
CA HIS A 282 -43.94 -56.29 -112.95
C HIS A 282 -44.03 -55.47 -114.26
N ALA A 283 -43.58 -54.21 -114.23
CA ALA A 283 -43.54 -53.35 -115.42
C ALA A 283 -42.59 -53.90 -116.50
N GLU A 284 -41.39 -54.35 -116.13
CA GLU A 284 -40.43 -55.00 -117.04
C GLU A 284 -41.02 -56.27 -117.67
N ALA A 285 -41.75 -57.08 -116.89
CA ALA A 285 -42.43 -58.27 -117.39
C ALA A 285 -43.56 -57.92 -118.38
N LEU A 286 -44.33 -56.86 -118.11
CA LEU A 286 -45.35 -56.35 -119.03
C LEU A 286 -44.74 -55.80 -120.32
N GLU A 287 -43.61 -55.08 -120.24
CA GLU A 287 -42.88 -54.57 -121.39
C GLU A 287 -42.37 -55.72 -122.28
N THR A 288 -41.76 -56.74 -121.67
CA THR A 288 -41.31 -57.96 -122.37
C THR A 288 -42.47 -58.65 -123.08
N ARG A 289 -43.61 -58.81 -122.40
CA ARG A 289 -44.81 -59.41 -122.99
C ARG A 289 -45.39 -58.57 -124.13
N ASN A 290 -45.35 -57.24 -124.03
CA ASN A 290 -45.77 -56.36 -125.11
C ASN A 290 -44.86 -56.47 -126.33
N LEU A 291 -43.54 -56.60 -126.14
CA LEU A 291 -42.59 -56.87 -127.22
C LEU A 291 -42.91 -58.20 -127.90
N GLU A 292 -43.11 -59.28 -127.13
CA GLU A 292 -43.51 -60.59 -127.67
C GLU A 292 -44.85 -60.52 -128.45
N LEU A 293 -45.85 -59.82 -127.91
CA LEU A 293 -47.15 -59.63 -128.58
C LEU A 293 -47.00 -58.82 -129.87
N SER A 294 -46.20 -57.76 -129.85
CA SER A 294 -45.88 -56.95 -131.03
C SER A 294 -45.20 -57.81 -132.11
N GLU A 295 -44.20 -58.61 -131.74
CA GLU A 295 -43.56 -59.56 -132.65
C GLU A 295 -44.57 -60.56 -133.23
N ARG A 296 -45.41 -61.19 -132.39
CA ARG A 296 -46.46 -62.10 -132.85
C ARG A 296 -47.45 -61.42 -133.80
N LEU A 297 -47.82 -60.17 -133.53
CA LEU A 297 -48.70 -59.40 -134.38
C LEU A 297 -48.05 -59.09 -135.74
N THR A 298 -46.76 -58.76 -135.78
CA THR A 298 -46.03 -58.61 -137.05
C THR A 298 -45.93 -59.93 -137.82
N GLN A 299 -45.68 -61.05 -137.14
CA GLN A 299 -45.66 -62.38 -137.75
C GLN A 299 -47.03 -62.76 -138.33
N GLU A 300 -48.12 -62.54 -137.60
CA GLU A 300 -49.47 -62.81 -138.09
C GLU A 300 -49.87 -61.87 -139.23
N ALA A 301 -49.49 -60.58 -139.17
CA ALA A 301 -49.68 -59.65 -140.28
C ALA A 301 -48.94 -60.11 -141.55
N ALA A 302 -47.70 -60.62 -141.41
CA ALA A 302 -46.94 -61.17 -142.53
C ALA A 302 -47.59 -62.45 -143.11
N LYS A 303 -48.11 -63.34 -142.26
CA LYS A 303 -48.89 -64.52 -142.70
C LYS A 303 -50.16 -64.09 -143.42
N ALA A 304 -50.90 -63.12 -142.89
CA ALA A 304 -52.11 -62.59 -143.51
C ALA A 304 -51.81 -61.96 -144.87
N ALA A 305 -50.72 -61.20 -145.01
CA ALA A 305 -50.28 -60.64 -146.29
C ALA A 305 -49.94 -61.75 -147.31
N SER A 306 -49.22 -62.80 -146.88
CA SER A 306 -48.94 -63.98 -147.72
C SER A 306 -50.21 -64.71 -148.14
N ALA A 307 -51.18 -64.88 -147.23
CA ALA A 307 -52.47 -65.47 -147.53
C ALA A 307 -53.30 -64.60 -148.49
N GLN A 308 -53.28 -63.28 -148.32
CA GLN A 308 -53.94 -62.32 -149.22
C GLN A 308 -53.31 -62.36 -150.61
N GLU A 309 -51.98 -62.48 -150.71
CA GLU A 309 -51.29 -62.62 -151.99
C GLU A 309 -51.66 -63.94 -152.69
N ARG A 310 -51.73 -65.05 -151.94
CA ARG A 310 -52.26 -66.31 -152.47
C ARG A 310 -53.72 -66.18 -152.91
N ALA A 311 -54.55 -65.47 -152.16
CA ALA A 311 -55.94 -65.21 -152.54
C ALA A 311 -56.01 -64.43 -153.86
N ARG A 312 -55.21 -63.36 -154.04
CA ARG A 312 -55.10 -62.64 -155.32
C ARG A 312 -54.62 -63.52 -156.46
N GLN A 313 -53.62 -64.37 -156.22
CA GLN A 313 -53.14 -65.32 -157.21
C GLN A 313 -54.22 -66.32 -157.62
N LEU A 314 -54.98 -66.83 -156.65
CA LEU A 314 -56.13 -67.70 -156.90
C LEU A 314 -57.25 -66.97 -157.63
N GLU A 315 -57.60 -65.74 -157.23
CA GLU A 315 -58.57 -64.88 -157.94
C GLU A 315 -58.12 -64.63 -159.39
N ALA A 316 -56.85 -64.36 -159.62
CA ALA A 316 -56.29 -64.20 -160.97
C ALA A 316 -56.34 -65.52 -161.77
N GLN A 317 -56.08 -66.66 -161.13
CA GLN A 317 -56.26 -67.97 -161.76
C GLN A 317 -57.72 -68.24 -162.11
N VAL A 318 -58.65 -67.94 -161.20
CA VAL A 318 -60.09 -68.07 -161.44
C VAL A 318 -60.52 -67.16 -162.59
N ALA A 319 -60.11 -65.89 -162.59
CA ALA A 319 -60.40 -64.95 -163.69
C ALA A 319 -59.84 -65.46 -165.03
N LYS A 320 -58.64 -66.04 -165.03
CA LYS A 320 -58.05 -66.68 -166.21
C LYS A 320 -58.87 -67.89 -166.68
N PHE A 321 -59.28 -68.77 -165.76
CA PHE A 321 -60.15 -69.90 -166.08
C PHE A 321 -61.53 -69.44 -166.59
N GLU A 322 -62.08 -68.35 -166.05
CA GLU A 322 -63.32 -67.77 -166.55
C GLU A 322 -63.17 -67.18 -167.95
N GLN A 323 -62.04 -66.51 -168.22
CA GLN A 323 -61.69 -66.02 -169.55
C GLN A 323 -61.51 -67.19 -170.53
N GLU A 324 -60.84 -68.27 -170.13
CA GLU A 324 -60.71 -69.50 -170.91
C GLU A 324 -62.08 -70.17 -171.15
N ARG A 325 -62.99 -70.16 -170.18
CA ARG A 325 -64.36 -70.65 -170.33
C ARG A 325 -65.20 -69.78 -171.27
N LEU A 326 -64.99 -68.47 -171.27
CA LEU A 326 -65.58 -67.53 -172.22
C LEU A 326 -65.05 -67.78 -173.64
N MET A 327 -63.74 -67.98 -173.80
CA MET A 327 -63.11 -68.35 -175.07
C MET A 327 -63.58 -69.72 -175.58
N ALA A 328 -63.83 -70.68 -174.69
CA ALA A 328 -64.43 -71.97 -175.04
C ALA A 328 -65.89 -71.83 -175.53
N LYS A 329 -66.68 -70.95 -174.91
CA LYS A 329 -68.04 -70.60 -175.38
C LYS A 329 -68.03 -69.85 -176.73
N GLU A 330 -67.01 -69.03 -176.99
CA GLU A 330 -66.80 -68.41 -178.31
C GLU A 330 -66.32 -69.42 -179.36
N GLY A 331 -65.62 -70.48 -178.95
CA GLY A 331 -65.24 -71.62 -179.79
C GLY A 331 -66.43 -72.49 -180.20
N GLU A 332 -67.37 -72.77 -179.29
CA GLU A 332 -68.57 -73.56 -179.60
C GLU A 332 -69.54 -72.82 -180.54
N THR A 333 -69.62 -71.49 -180.46
CA THR A 333 -70.48 -70.68 -181.33
C THR A 333 -69.91 -70.51 -182.76
N LYS A 334 -68.59 -70.62 -182.94
CA LYS A 334 -67.95 -70.64 -184.27
C LYS A 334 -67.98 -72.02 -184.95
N SER A 335 -67.92 -73.12 -184.19
CA SER A 335 -68.03 -74.48 -184.76
C SER A 335 -69.43 -74.83 -185.26
N ARG A 336 -70.50 -74.27 -184.68
CA ARG A 336 -71.87 -74.44 -185.23
C ARG A 336 -72.13 -73.71 -186.55
N ARG A 337 -71.33 -72.69 -186.92
CA ARG A 337 -71.47 -71.97 -188.20
C ARG A 337 -70.74 -72.61 -189.39
N LYS A 338 -69.74 -73.48 -189.17
CA LYS A 338 -69.02 -74.16 -190.27
C LYS A 338 -69.72 -75.42 -190.82
N VAL A 339 -70.60 -76.07 -190.05
CA VAL A 339 -71.36 -77.25 -190.53
C VAL A 339 -72.50 -76.89 -191.51
N SER A 340 -72.79 -75.60 -191.71
CA SER A 340 -73.93 -75.15 -192.56
C SER A 340 -73.54 -74.64 -193.95
N GLN A 341 -72.25 -74.54 -194.32
CA GLN A 341 -71.81 -73.99 -195.62
C GLN A 341 -71.19 -74.98 -196.60
N GLU A 342 -71.02 -76.27 -196.26
CA GLU A 342 -70.48 -77.29 -197.19
C GLU A 342 -71.57 -78.19 -197.82
N LYS A 343 -72.83 -77.73 -197.83
CA LYS A 343 -73.96 -78.31 -198.60
C LYS A 343 -74.30 -77.55 -199.88
N GLN A 344 -73.43 -76.65 -200.35
CA GLN A 344 -73.54 -76.03 -201.67
C GLN A 344 -72.15 -75.88 -202.32
N LYS A 345 -71.58 -77.00 -202.76
CA LYS A 345 -70.90 -77.15 -204.06
C LYS A 345 -70.57 -78.61 -204.33
#